data_AF-A0A285RIJ8-F1
#
_entry.id   AF-A0A285RIJ8-F1
#
_cell.length_a   1.000
_cell.length_b   1.000
_cell.length_c   1.000
_cell.angle_alpha   90.00
_cell.angle_beta   90.00
_cell.angle_gamma   90.00
#
_symmetry.space_group_name_H-M   'P 1'
#
loop_
_entity.id
_entity.type
_entity.pdbx_description
1 polymer ?
#
loop_
_entity_poly.entity_id
_entity_poly.type
_entity_poly.pdbx_seq_one_letter_code
_entity_poly.pdbx_strand_id
1 'polypeptide(L)'
;MIYFLMQLIGALFAGPFCLLYTYFAYGTFDMDKAGQIAVAPTMLLGFVFMGLYLWRKNYLTGDKHLYSPVSVPYLAWSLLAGMTSICIIGLLMSELTFLPNLLDQTFDILQSGWLGILCISVLGPVLEELLFRGAITKELLRRYSPAKAILFSGLIFGIFHLNPVQIIGACLIGFLLAWLYYKTRSLMACILIHIMNNGLSVYLSLKHPEMEDVTHLLSNPYVLVWAVVFILLLLLSLKQLNKYNISDTNTTTTEL
;
A
#
# COMPACT_ATOMS: atom_id res chain seq x y z
N MET A 1 -0.26 5.48 -15.08
CA MET A 1 0.74 5.82 -16.13
C MET A 1 2.06 6.32 -15.54
N ILE A 2 2.06 7.30 -14.62
CA ILE A 2 3.32 7.86 -14.08
C ILE A 2 4.16 6.88 -13.26
N TYR A 3 3.56 6.09 -12.35
CA TYR A 3 4.30 5.11 -11.55
C TYR A 3 5.03 4.10 -12.43
N PHE A 4 4.33 3.45 -13.36
CA PHE A 4 4.94 2.49 -14.28
C PHE A 4 6.01 3.11 -15.17
N LEU A 5 5.80 4.37 -15.60
CA LEU A 5 6.83 5.10 -16.34
C LEU A 5 8.09 5.30 -15.48
N MET A 6 7.94 5.68 -14.21
CA MET A 6 9.08 5.84 -13.30
C MET A 6 9.78 4.51 -13.03
N GLN A 7 9.03 3.42 -12.93
CA GLN A 7 9.58 2.06 -12.78
C GLN A 7 10.36 1.63 -14.03
N LEU A 8 9.84 1.91 -15.23
CA LEU A 8 10.52 1.64 -16.50
C LEU A 8 11.82 2.44 -16.61
N ILE A 9 11.79 3.73 -16.24
CA ILE A 9 13.00 4.55 -16.19
C ILE A 9 13.99 3.96 -15.17
N GLY A 10 13.53 3.56 -13.99
CA GLY A 10 14.33 2.84 -12.99
C GLY A 10 15.04 1.61 -13.58
N ALA A 11 14.33 0.83 -14.40
CA ALA A 11 14.86 -0.38 -15.03
C ALA A 11 15.96 -0.06 -16.04
N LEU A 12 15.74 0.98 -16.87
CA LEU A 12 16.73 1.45 -17.85
C LEU A 12 18.02 1.94 -17.18
N PHE A 13 17.92 2.51 -15.97
CA PHE A 13 19.08 2.91 -15.19
C PHE A 13 19.74 1.73 -14.48
N ALA A 14 19.00 0.87 -13.77
CA ALA A 14 19.58 -0.22 -12.98
C ALA A 14 20.16 -1.36 -13.83
N GLY A 15 19.49 -1.70 -14.94
CA GLY A 15 19.83 -2.87 -15.77
C GLY A 15 21.29 -2.94 -16.22
N PRO A 16 21.86 -1.89 -16.83
CA PRO A 16 23.26 -1.89 -17.25
C PRO A 16 24.26 -2.14 -16.10
N PHE A 17 24.01 -1.60 -14.91
CA PHE A 17 24.90 -1.82 -13.75
C PHE A 17 24.77 -3.24 -13.20
N CYS A 18 23.57 -3.81 -13.18
CA CYS A 18 23.36 -5.20 -12.78
C CYS A 18 24.02 -6.17 -13.77
N LEU A 19 23.99 -5.87 -15.07
CA LEU A 19 24.68 -6.65 -16.09
C LEU A 19 26.21 -6.54 -15.99
N LEU A 20 26.73 -5.35 -15.69
CA LEU A 20 28.17 -5.18 -15.42
C LEU A 20 28.58 -5.94 -14.14
N TYR A 21 27.74 -5.91 -13.10
CA TYR A 21 27.97 -6.68 -11.88
C TYR A 21 28.10 -8.18 -12.17
N THR A 22 27.23 -8.76 -13.02
CA THR A 22 27.33 -10.20 -13.32
C THR A 22 28.64 -10.55 -14.02
N TYR A 23 29.12 -9.68 -14.91
CA TYR A 23 30.43 -9.84 -15.54
C TYR A 23 31.58 -9.85 -14.52
N PHE A 24 31.61 -8.88 -13.60
CA PHE A 24 32.68 -8.81 -12.60
C PHE A 24 32.60 -9.92 -11.54
N ALA A 25 31.40 -10.33 -11.14
CA ALA A 25 31.19 -11.32 -10.09
C ALA A 25 31.28 -12.77 -10.59
N TYR A 26 30.85 -13.04 -11.83
CA TYR A 26 30.72 -14.40 -12.38
C TYR A 26 31.54 -14.64 -13.65
N GLY A 27 32.22 -13.61 -14.16
CA GLY A 27 33.07 -13.72 -15.35
C GLY A 27 32.32 -13.76 -16.69
N THR A 28 30.99 -13.60 -16.68
CA THR A 28 30.16 -13.64 -17.89
C THR A 28 29.00 -12.65 -17.80
N PHE A 29 28.53 -12.17 -18.96
CA PHE A 29 27.30 -11.39 -19.05
C PHE A 29 26.08 -12.33 -18.95
N ASP A 30 25.68 -12.65 -17.73
CA ASP A 30 24.50 -13.46 -17.43
C ASP A 30 23.25 -12.56 -17.36
N MET A 31 22.41 -12.60 -18.40
CA MET A 31 21.22 -11.76 -18.53
C MET A 31 20.11 -12.17 -17.56
N ASP A 32 19.97 -13.47 -17.27
CA ASP A 32 18.92 -13.97 -16.40
C ASP A 32 19.19 -13.57 -14.95
N LYS A 33 20.43 -13.75 -14.48
CA LYS A 33 20.85 -13.27 -13.15
C LYS A 33 20.81 -11.76 -13.05
N ALA A 34 21.25 -11.05 -14.09
CA ALA A 34 21.19 -9.59 -14.10
C ALA A 34 19.73 -9.11 -13.95
N GLY A 35 18.78 -9.76 -14.64
CA GLY A 35 17.35 -9.50 -14.51
C GLY A 35 16.84 -9.67 -13.07
N GLN A 36 17.17 -10.81 -12.43
CA GLN A 36 16.77 -11.08 -11.05
C GLN A 36 17.35 -10.05 -10.06
N ILE A 37 18.65 -9.74 -10.17
CA ILE A 37 19.32 -8.78 -9.30
C ILE A 37 18.79 -7.35 -9.52
N ALA A 38 18.36 -7.03 -10.74
CA ALA A 38 17.89 -5.70 -11.10
C ALA A 38 16.51 -5.35 -10.53
N VAL A 39 15.69 -6.32 -10.10
CA VAL A 39 14.29 -6.06 -9.69
C VAL A 39 14.22 -5.06 -8.51
N ALA A 40 14.93 -5.32 -7.42
CA ALA A 40 14.87 -4.45 -6.24
C ALA A 40 15.51 -3.05 -6.47
N PRO A 41 16.71 -2.92 -7.08
CA PRO A 41 17.27 -1.61 -7.46
C PRO A 41 16.37 -0.82 -8.42
N THR A 42 15.76 -1.50 -9.39
CA THR A 42 14.79 -0.88 -10.32
C THR A 42 13.60 -0.28 -9.57
N MET A 43 13.05 -1.02 -8.61
CA MET A 43 11.95 -0.56 -7.75
C MET A 43 12.34 0.63 -6.88
N LEU A 44 13.51 0.57 -6.25
CA LEU A 44 14.03 1.68 -5.47
C LEU A 44 14.20 2.95 -6.32
N LEU A 45 14.81 2.84 -7.51
CA LEU A 45 14.98 3.98 -8.41
C LEU A 45 13.64 4.52 -8.90
N GLY A 46 12.69 3.64 -9.24
CA GLY A 46 11.34 4.03 -9.60
C GLY A 46 10.65 4.85 -8.50
N PHE A 47 10.79 4.43 -7.24
CA PHE A 47 10.32 5.17 -6.07
C PHE A 47 10.97 6.55 -5.92
N VAL A 48 12.29 6.62 -6.07
CA VAL A 48 13.02 7.89 -6.01
C VAL A 48 12.54 8.84 -7.11
N PHE A 49 12.45 8.37 -8.36
CA PHE A 49 12.00 9.19 -9.47
C PHE A 49 10.55 9.63 -9.32
N MET A 50 9.67 8.76 -8.81
CA MET A 50 8.30 9.13 -8.50
C MET A 50 8.21 10.18 -7.41
N GLY A 51 8.96 10.04 -6.31
CA GLY A 51 9.02 11.03 -5.23
C GLY A 51 9.49 12.40 -5.75
N LEU A 52 10.56 12.42 -6.55
CA LEU A 52 11.07 13.64 -7.19
C LEU A 52 10.04 14.26 -8.14
N TYR A 53 9.33 13.44 -8.92
CA TYR A 53 8.26 13.92 -9.80
C TYR A 53 7.13 14.57 -8.99
N LEU A 54 6.64 13.91 -7.95
CA LEU A 54 5.54 14.40 -7.11
C LEU A 54 5.92 15.71 -6.40
N TRP A 55 7.16 15.80 -5.90
CA TRP A 55 7.71 17.01 -5.31
C TRP A 55 7.82 18.14 -6.33
N ARG A 56 8.42 17.90 -7.50
CA ARG A 56 8.57 18.92 -8.55
C ARG A 56 7.24 19.45 -9.08
N LYS A 57 6.19 18.63 -9.06
CA LYS A 57 4.82 19.02 -9.45
C LYS A 57 4.01 19.65 -8.31
N ASN A 58 4.63 19.87 -7.15
CA ASN A 58 4.02 20.46 -5.96
C ASN A 58 2.80 19.68 -5.42
N TYR A 59 2.70 18.37 -5.69
CA TYR A 59 1.64 17.55 -5.10
C TYR A 59 1.83 17.34 -3.60
N LEU A 60 3.09 17.37 -3.14
CA LEU A 60 3.49 17.07 -1.76
C LEU A 60 3.75 18.32 -0.89
N THR A 61 3.56 19.51 -1.46
CA THR A 61 3.92 20.79 -0.82
C THR A 61 2.70 21.71 -0.72
N GLY A 62 2.73 22.65 0.22
CA GLY A 62 1.69 23.67 0.38
C GLY A 62 0.46 23.24 1.19
N ASP A 63 0.40 21.98 1.63
CA ASP A 63 -0.66 21.46 2.49
C ASP A 63 -0.10 21.09 3.86
N LYS A 64 -0.31 21.99 4.83
CA LYS A 64 0.17 21.82 6.21
C LYS A 64 -0.40 20.58 6.91
N HIS A 65 -1.53 20.06 6.43
CA HIS A 65 -2.19 18.91 7.04
C HIS A 65 -1.67 17.56 6.51
N LEU A 66 -1.03 17.55 5.33
CA LEU A 66 -0.65 16.34 4.62
C LEU A 66 0.19 15.37 5.46
N TYR A 67 1.11 15.91 6.25
CA TYR A 67 1.99 15.16 7.15
C TYR A 67 1.69 15.41 8.63
N SER A 68 0.60 16.11 8.92
CA SER A 68 0.28 16.50 10.29
C SER A 68 -0.02 15.27 11.15
N PRO A 69 0.45 15.24 12.42
CA PRO A 69 0.13 14.15 13.32
C PRO A 69 -1.38 14.16 13.61
N VAL A 70 -1.96 12.97 13.69
CA VAL A 70 -3.32 12.78 14.18
C VAL A 70 -3.26 12.46 15.68
N SER A 71 -4.35 12.72 16.41
CA SER A 71 -4.39 12.38 17.85
C SER A 71 -4.12 10.88 18.07
N VAL A 72 -3.45 10.54 19.16
CA VAL A 72 -3.13 9.14 19.50
C VAL A 72 -4.37 8.23 19.50
N PRO A 73 -5.53 8.63 20.07
CA PRO A 73 -6.70 7.76 20.02
C PRO A 73 -7.26 7.61 18.59
N TYR A 74 -7.22 8.64 17.75
CA TYR A 74 -7.60 8.52 16.34
C TYR A 74 -6.69 7.52 15.60
N LEU A 75 -5.38 7.63 15.84
CA LEU A 75 -4.42 6.72 15.24
C LEU A 75 -4.66 5.28 15.68
N ALA A 76 -4.88 5.05 16.98
CA ALA A 76 -5.16 3.73 17.52
C ALA A 76 -6.43 3.11 16.90
N TRP A 77 -7.53 3.88 16.81
CA TRP A 77 -8.75 3.40 16.15
C TRP A 77 -8.56 3.18 14.64
N SER A 78 -7.72 3.98 13.99
CA SER A 78 -7.38 3.81 12.56
C SER A 78 -6.60 2.52 12.33
N LEU A 79 -5.58 2.26 13.16
CA LEU A 79 -4.79 1.03 13.10
C LEU A 79 -5.66 -0.20 13.41
N LEU A 80 -6.57 -0.11 14.37
CA LEU A 80 -7.53 -1.18 14.65
C LEU A 80 -8.48 -1.43 13.46
N ALA A 81 -9.04 -0.38 12.85
CA ALA A 81 -9.87 -0.49 11.66
C ALA A 81 -9.10 -1.08 10.47
N GLY A 82 -7.83 -0.67 10.31
CA GLY A 82 -6.92 -1.21 9.31
C GLY A 82 -6.66 -2.70 9.52
N MET A 83 -6.27 -3.10 10.73
CA MET A 83 -5.98 -4.49 11.06
C MET A 83 -7.20 -5.40 10.87
N THR A 84 -8.37 -4.99 11.37
CA THR A 84 -9.59 -5.79 11.20
C THR A 84 -10.03 -5.88 9.75
N SER A 85 -9.85 -4.81 8.97
CA SER A 85 -10.09 -4.82 7.53
C SER A 85 -9.13 -5.76 6.81
N ILE A 86 -7.84 -5.78 7.16
CA ILE A 86 -6.85 -6.71 6.61
C ILE A 86 -7.26 -8.16 6.91
N CYS A 87 -7.67 -8.47 8.14
CA CYS A 87 -8.14 -9.81 8.49
C CYS A 87 -9.40 -10.21 7.72
N ILE A 88 -10.40 -9.32 7.60
CA ILE A 88 -11.63 -9.59 6.84
C ILE A 88 -11.32 -9.78 5.36
N ILE A 89 -10.45 -8.95 4.79
CA ILE A 89 -10.02 -9.05 3.40
C ILE A 89 -9.29 -10.38 3.19
N GLY A 90 -8.38 -10.78 4.09
CA GLY A 90 -7.74 -12.09 4.05
C GLY A 90 -8.76 -13.22 4.04
N LEU A 91 -9.70 -13.25 4.98
CA LEU A 91 -10.80 -14.23 5.00
C LEU A 91 -11.65 -14.25 3.72
N LEU A 92 -11.77 -13.14 3.02
CA LEU A 92 -12.44 -13.09 1.72
C LEU A 92 -11.53 -13.66 0.62
N MET A 93 -10.26 -13.28 0.62
CA MET A 93 -9.31 -13.68 -0.41
C MET A 93 -9.00 -15.18 -0.37
N SER A 94 -9.06 -15.83 0.80
CA SER A 94 -8.96 -17.28 0.95
C SER A 94 -10.04 -18.05 0.17
N GLU A 95 -11.19 -17.43 -0.08
CA GLU A 95 -12.29 -18.02 -0.85
C GLU A 95 -12.16 -17.71 -2.36
N LEU A 96 -11.26 -16.81 -2.74
CA LEU A 96 -11.05 -16.35 -4.11
C LEU A 96 -9.78 -16.95 -4.74
N THR A 97 -9.42 -18.18 -4.38
CA THR A 97 -8.22 -18.91 -4.86
C THR A 97 -8.21 -19.19 -6.37
N PHE A 98 -9.35 -19.01 -7.05
CA PHE A 98 -9.43 -19.10 -8.51
C PHE A 98 -8.77 -17.92 -9.24
N LEU A 99 -8.45 -16.82 -8.55
CA LEU A 99 -7.83 -15.65 -9.16
C LEU A 99 -6.33 -15.90 -9.40
N PRO A 100 -5.82 -15.64 -10.62
CA PRO A 100 -4.41 -15.88 -10.91
C PRO A 100 -3.50 -14.87 -10.21
N ASN A 101 -2.37 -15.35 -9.72
CA ASN A 101 -1.26 -14.53 -9.25
C ASN A 101 -0.21 -14.39 -10.36
N LEU A 102 -0.23 -13.26 -11.07
CA LEU A 102 0.66 -13.03 -12.21
C LEU A 102 2.06 -12.54 -11.81
N LEU A 103 2.25 -12.11 -10.56
CA LEU A 103 3.48 -11.48 -10.09
C LEU A 103 4.23 -12.33 -9.06
N ASP A 104 3.85 -13.59 -8.87
CA ASP A 104 4.36 -14.47 -7.81
C ASP A 104 5.90 -14.57 -7.80
N GLN A 105 6.49 -14.90 -8.96
CA GLN A 105 7.95 -14.95 -9.13
C GLN A 105 8.64 -13.61 -8.84
N THR A 106 7.99 -12.49 -9.15
CA THR A 106 8.55 -11.16 -8.86
C THR A 106 8.55 -10.90 -7.36
N PHE A 107 7.50 -11.31 -6.65
CA PHE A 107 7.43 -11.24 -5.20
C PHE A 107 8.49 -12.11 -4.54
N ASP A 108 8.70 -13.34 -5.02
CA ASP A 108 9.76 -14.24 -4.51
C ASP A 108 11.15 -13.61 -4.65
N ILE A 109 11.45 -13.05 -5.83
CA ILE A 109 12.73 -12.36 -6.06
C ILE A 109 12.88 -11.17 -5.11
N LEU A 110 11.84 -10.36 -4.92
CA LEU A 110 11.87 -9.21 -4.00
C LEU A 110 12.02 -9.64 -2.55
N GLN A 111 11.43 -10.76 -2.15
CA GLN A 111 11.52 -11.28 -0.79
C GLN A 111 12.85 -12.01 -0.50
N SER A 112 13.60 -12.40 -1.53
CA SER A 112 14.90 -13.09 -1.38
C SER A 112 16.00 -12.25 -0.72
N GLY A 113 15.84 -10.92 -0.67
CA GLY A 113 16.85 -10.01 -0.13
C GLY A 113 16.25 -8.83 0.65
N TRP A 114 17.02 -8.31 1.61
CA TRP A 114 16.56 -7.25 2.52
C TRP A 114 16.08 -5.98 1.78
N LEU A 115 16.70 -5.63 0.64
CA LEU A 115 16.35 -4.43 -0.11
C LEU A 115 14.96 -4.57 -0.74
N GLY A 116 14.67 -5.73 -1.34
CA GLY A 116 13.35 -5.97 -1.94
C GLY A 116 12.26 -6.04 -0.87
N ILE A 117 12.52 -6.69 0.27
CA ILE A 117 11.64 -6.68 1.45
C ILE A 117 11.35 -5.23 1.88
N LEU A 118 12.38 -4.41 2.05
CA LEU A 118 12.21 -2.99 2.43
C LEU A 118 11.38 -2.22 1.40
N CYS A 119 11.58 -2.50 0.10
CA CYS A 119 10.83 -1.88 -0.98
C CYS A 119 9.34 -2.24 -0.94
N ILE A 120 8.99 -3.52 -0.83
CA ILE A 120 7.58 -3.95 -0.88
C ILE A 120 6.82 -3.72 0.44
N SER A 121 7.52 -3.77 1.58
CA SER A 121 6.87 -3.65 2.90
C SER A 121 6.81 -2.21 3.45
N VAL A 122 7.72 -1.32 3.04
CA VAL A 122 7.83 0.03 3.60
C VAL A 122 7.85 1.12 2.52
N LEU A 123 8.85 1.11 1.63
CA LEU A 123 9.04 2.23 0.70
C LEU A 123 7.90 2.34 -0.30
N GLY A 124 7.45 1.21 -0.87
CA GLY A 124 6.31 1.14 -1.76
C GLY A 124 5.05 1.70 -1.12
N PRO A 125 4.61 1.18 0.04
CA PRO A 125 3.49 1.75 0.78
C PRO A 125 3.57 3.26 1.00
N VAL A 126 4.72 3.77 1.45
CA VAL A 126 4.91 5.22 1.66
C VAL A 126 4.71 5.99 0.35
N LEU A 127 5.38 5.57 -0.73
CA LEU A 127 5.36 6.26 -2.01
C LEU A 127 4.01 6.15 -2.72
N GLU A 128 3.34 5.02 -2.56
CA GLU A 128 1.98 4.81 -3.04
C GLU A 128 0.99 5.71 -2.30
N GLU A 129 1.06 5.85 -0.97
CA GLU A 129 0.20 6.80 -0.26
C GLU A 129 0.44 8.26 -0.68
N LEU A 130 1.70 8.64 -0.93
CA LEU A 130 2.04 9.96 -1.48
C LEU A 130 1.38 10.21 -2.84
N LEU A 131 1.39 9.20 -3.74
CA LEU A 131 0.75 9.30 -5.05
C LEU A 131 -0.78 9.24 -4.93
N PHE A 132 -1.32 8.20 -4.33
CA PHE A 132 -2.74 7.92 -4.34
C PHE A 132 -3.51 8.86 -3.43
N ARG A 133 -3.08 9.06 -2.18
CA ARG A 133 -3.83 9.91 -1.24
C ARG A 133 -3.38 11.36 -1.37
N GLY A 134 -2.06 11.58 -1.41
CA GLY A 134 -1.47 12.91 -1.47
C GLY A 134 -1.74 13.66 -2.79
N ALA A 135 -1.84 12.96 -3.93
CA ALA A 135 -2.14 13.59 -5.22
C ALA A 135 -3.53 13.22 -5.75
N ILE A 136 -3.81 11.93 -5.97
CA ILE A 136 -5.02 11.49 -6.70
C ILE A 136 -6.30 11.73 -5.88
N THR A 137 -6.41 11.18 -4.67
CA THR A 137 -7.58 11.37 -3.79
C THR A 137 -7.77 12.85 -3.47
N LYS A 138 -6.68 13.57 -3.20
CA LYS A 138 -6.71 15.03 -2.99
C LYS A 138 -7.39 15.76 -4.14
N GLU A 139 -7.01 15.47 -5.38
CA GLU A 139 -7.61 16.10 -6.55
C GLU A 139 -9.05 15.62 -6.81
N LEU A 140 -9.33 14.33 -6.61
CA LEU A 140 -10.69 13.79 -6.71
C LEU A 140 -11.65 14.48 -5.73
N LEU A 141 -11.19 14.77 -4.51
CA LEU A 141 -11.95 15.50 -3.48
C LEU A 141 -12.21 16.97 -3.84
N ARG A 142 -11.42 17.58 -4.75
CA ARG A 142 -11.69 18.94 -5.26
C ARG A 142 -12.77 18.95 -6.33
N ARG A 143 -12.92 17.84 -7.07
CA ARG A 143 -13.80 17.75 -8.26
C ARG A 143 -15.10 17.01 -8.01
N TYR A 144 -15.13 16.11 -7.04
CA TYR A 144 -16.24 15.21 -6.80
C TYR A 144 -16.68 15.23 -5.33
N SER A 145 -17.89 14.74 -5.07
CA SER A 145 -18.34 14.52 -3.70
C SER A 145 -17.45 13.49 -2.99
N PRO A 146 -17.34 13.55 -1.64
CA PRO A 146 -16.48 12.64 -0.88
C PRO A 146 -16.73 11.16 -1.20
N ALA A 147 -17.98 10.74 -1.30
CA ALA A 147 -18.33 9.35 -1.64
C ALA A 147 -17.79 8.92 -3.01
N LYS A 148 -17.93 9.78 -4.03
CA LYS A 148 -17.40 9.51 -5.39
C LYS A 148 -15.87 9.50 -5.40
N ALA A 149 -15.24 10.44 -4.69
CA ALA A 149 -13.79 10.51 -4.59
C ALA A 149 -13.20 9.26 -3.92
N ILE A 150 -13.82 8.78 -2.82
CA ILE A 150 -13.42 7.55 -2.13
C ILE A 150 -13.59 6.33 -3.05
N LEU A 151 -14.74 6.20 -3.71
CA LEU A 151 -15.02 5.11 -4.64
C LEU A 151 -13.99 5.06 -5.77
N PHE A 152 -13.77 6.17 -6.48
CA PHE A 152 -12.80 6.19 -7.57
C PHE A 152 -11.37 5.99 -7.08
N SER A 153 -11.02 6.56 -5.92
CA SER A 153 -9.69 6.39 -5.35
C SER A 153 -9.37 4.92 -5.04
N GLY A 154 -10.28 4.19 -4.40
CA GLY A 154 -10.05 2.78 -4.09
C GLY A 154 -10.02 1.89 -5.33
N LEU A 155 -10.90 2.12 -6.30
CA LEU A 155 -10.89 1.39 -7.57
C LEU A 155 -9.59 1.61 -8.34
N ILE A 156 -9.15 2.87 -8.46
CA ILE A 156 -7.88 3.21 -9.12
C ILE A 156 -6.71 2.53 -8.39
N PHE A 157 -6.71 2.55 -7.05
CA PHE A 157 -5.67 1.94 -6.24
C PHE A 157 -5.58 0.42 -6.45
N GLY A 158 -6.70 -0.29 -6.49
CA GLY A 158 -6.70 -1.73 -6.75
C GLY A 158 -6.31 -2.08 -8.17
N ILE A 159 -6.92 -1.47 -9.19
CA ILE A 159 -6.62 -1.72 -10.61
C ILE A 159 -5.14 -1.46 -10.90
N PHE A 160 -4.55 -0.49 -10.22
CA PHE A 160 -3.14 -0.13 -10.40
C PHE A 160 -2.17 -1.28 -10.08
N HIS A 161 -2.54 -2.27 -9.28
CA HIS A 161 -1.64 -3.38 -8.95
C HIS A 161 -1.39 -4.33 -10.13
N LEU A 162 -2.27 -4.35 -11.14
CA LEU A 162 -2.19 -5.22 -12.33
C LEU A 162 -2.03 -6.72 -12.04
N ASN A 163 -2.27 -7.14 -10.79
CA ASN A 163 -2.24 -8.53 -10.35
C ASN A 163 -3.64 -8.94 -9.88
N PRO A 164 -4.37 -9.82 -10.59
CA PRO A 164 -5.79 -10.12 -10.32
C PRO A 164 -6.09 -10.50 -8.87
N VAL A 165 -5.26 -11.33 -8.25
CA VAL A 165 -5.41 -11.71 -6.84
C VAL A 165 -5.28 -10.52 -5.88
N GLN A 166 -4.56 -9.46 -6.25
CA GLN A 166 -4.37 -8.27 -5.41
C GLN A 166 -5.44 -7.20 -5.64
N ILE A 167 -6.02 -7.10 -6.84
CA ILE A 167 -6.93 -6.00 -7.22
C ILE A 167 -8.08 -5.86 -6.23
N ILE A 168 -8.72 -6.96 -5.84
CA ILE A 168 -9.91 -6.93 -4.97
C ILE A 168 -9.53 -6.46 -3.56
N GLY A 169 -8.54 -7.11 -2.94
CA GLY A 169 -8.05 -6.73 -1.61
C GLY A 169 -7.55 -5.29 -1.57
N ALA A 170 -6.78 -4.88 -2.58
CA ALA A 170 -6.29 -3.52 -2.73
C ALA A 170 -7.43 -2.50 -2.92
N CYS A 171 -8.48 -2.82 -3.69
CA CYS A 171 -9.66 -1.94 -3.78
C CYS A 171 -10.31 -1.71 -2.40
N LEU A 172 -10.54 -2.80 -1.66
CA LEU A 172 -11.25 -2.77 -0.38
C LEU A 172 -10.48 -1.97 0.68
N ILE A 173 -9.18 -2.25 0.87
CA ILE A 173 -8.36 -1.45 1.78
C ILE A 173 -8.18 -0.02 1.24
N GLY A 174 -8.15 0.13 -0.08
CA GLY A 174 -8.10 1.41 -0.78
C GLY A 174 -9.23 2.36 -0.38
N PHE A 175 -10.46 1.84 -0.26
CA PHE A 175 -11.61 2.61 0.20
C PHE A 175 -11.43 3.12 1.64
N LEU A 176 -10.98 2.26 2.55
CA LEU A 176 -10.73 2.65 3.94
C LEU A 176 -9.68 3.77 4.03
N LEU A 177 -8.55 3.59 3.35
CA LEU A 177 -7.45 4.56 3.35
C LEU A 177 -7.87 5.90 2.73
N ALA A 178 -8.63 5.88 1.63
CA ALA A 178 -9.18 7.10 1.03
C ALA A 178 -10.18 7.80 1.97
N TRP A 179 -10.98 7.05 2.73
CA TRP A 179 -11.88 7.61 3.74
C TRP A 179 -11.13 8.23 4.93
N LEU A 180 -10.10 7.57 5.45
CA LEU A 180 -9.23 8.11 6.51
C LEU A 180 -8.54 9.41 6.07
N TYR A 181 -8.04 9.43 4.83
CA TYR A 181 -7.48 10.63 4.23
C TYR A 181 -8.53 11.74 4.07
N TYR A 182 -9.75 11.41 3.63
CA TYR A 182 -10.85 12.38 3.57
C TYR A 182 -11.17 12.99 4.95
N LYS A 183 -11.16 12.18 6.01
CA LYS A 183 -11.48 12.62 7.38
C LYS A 183 -10.39 13.47 8.04
N THR A 184 -9.12 13.34 7.65
CA THR A 184 -7.99 13.98 8.36
C THR A 184 -7.10 14.86 7.51
N ARG A 185 -7.13 14.68 6.18
CA ARG A 185 -6.15 15.20 5.23
C ARG A 185 -4.70 14.80 5.54
N SER A 186 -4.48 13.86 6.45
CA SER A 186 -3.16 13.37 6.85
C SER A 186 -2.89 11.99 6.25
N LEU A 187 -1.66 11.80 5.78
CA LEU A 187 -1.20 10.51 5.26
C LEU A 187 -0.75 9.54 6.37
N MET A 188 -0.60 10.00 7.62
CA MET A 188 0.03 9.23 8.68
C MET A 188 -0.65 7.87 8.92
N ALA A 189 -1.97 7.88 9.15
CA ALA A 189 -2.71 6.65 9.35
C ALA A 189 -2.73 5.77 8.09
N CYS A 190 -2.78 6.39 6.91
CA CYS A 190 -2.82 5.67 5.65
C CYS A 190 -1.52 4.90 5.41
N ILE A 191 -0.37 5.57 5.60
CA ILE A 191 0.97 4.97 5.45
C ILE A 191 1.15 3.82 6.43
N LEU A 192 0.82 4.03 7.71
CA LEU A 192 1.03 3.00 8.73
C LEU A 192 0.18 1.75 8.51
N ILE A 193 -1.10 1.92 8.12
CA ILE A 193 -1.97 0.78 7.80
C ILE A 193 -1.46 0.05 6.55
N HIS A 194 -0.97 0.78 5.55
CA HIS A 194 -0.47 0.18 4.32
C HIS A 194 0.85 -0.57 4.53
N ILE A 195 1.77 -0.01 5.32
CA ILE A 195 2.98 -0.71 5.79
C ILE A 195 2.60 -1.95 6.59
N MET A 196 1.60 -1.85 7.47
CA MET A 196 1.11 -2.99 8.25
C MET A 196 0.55 -4.11 7.35
N ASN A 197 -0.22 -3.75 6.32
CA ASN A 197 -0.76 -4.72 5.36
C ASN A 197 0.35 -5.46 4.60
N ASN A 198 1.27 -4.72 3.97
CA ASN A 198 2.33 -5.35 3.18
C ASN A 198 3.38 -6.03 4.07
N GLY A 199 3.71 -5.44 5.21
CA GLY A 199 4.61 -6.04 6.19
C GLY A 199 4.07 -7.36 6.73
N LEU A 200 2.77 -7.45 7.03
CA LEU A 200 2.13 -8.70 7.43
C LEU A 200 2.16 -9.73 6.29
N SER A 201 1.83 -9.32 5.07
CA SER A 201 1.89 -10.21 3.89
C SER A 201 3.29 -10.81 3.68
N VAL A 202 4.34 -9.97 3.74
CA VAL A 202 5.72 -10.45 3.63
C VAL A 202 6.12 -11.35 4.81
N TYR A 203 5.73 -10.98 6.03
CA TYR A 203 6.01 -11.80 7.21
C TYR A 203 5.39 -13.20 7.11
N LEU A 204 4.12 -13.29 6.70
CA LEU A 204 3.42 -14.56 6.51
C LEU A 204 4.09 -15.38 5.41
N SER A 205 4.38 -14.78 4.26
CA SER A 205 5.08 -15.43 3.14
C SER A 205 6.41 -16.06 3.57
N LEU A 206 7.21 -15.35 4.38
CA LEU A 206 8.55 -15.81 4.78
C LEU A 206 8.56 -16.79 5.97
N LYS A 207 7.64 -16.66 6.92
CA LYS A 207 7.65 -17.46 8.17
C LYS A 207 6.63 -18.58 8.19
N HIS A 208 5.64 -18.48 7.33
CA HIS A 208 4.51 -19.38 7.26
C HIS A 208 4.16 -19.67 5.80
N PRO A 209 5.09 -20.18 4.97
CA PRO A 209 4.81 -20.45 3.55
C PRO A 209 3.71 -21.52 3.37
N GLU A 210 3.52 -22.39 4.38
CA GLU A 210 2.43 -23.37 4.45
C GLU A 210 1.04 -22.71 4.64
N MET A 211 1.03 -21.45 5.05
CA MET A 211 -0.15 -20.66 5.39
C MET A 211 -0.27 -19.57 4.32
N GLU A 212 -0.82 -19.92 3.15
CA GLU A 212 -1.02 -18.96 2.05
C GLU A 212 -1.85 -17.73 2.48
N ASP A 213 -2.61 -17.85 3.58
CA ASP A 213 -3.59 -16.88 4.06
C ASP A 213 -3.75 -16.89 5.60
N VAL A 214 -4.20 -15.77 6.17
CA VAL A 214 -4.59 -15.60 7.60
C VAL A 214 -5.64 -16.62 8.09
N THR A 215 -6.39 -17.26 7.20
CA THR A 215 -7.40 -18.30 7.47
C THR A 215 -6.81 -19.50 8.16
N HIS A 216 -5.58 -19.90 7.83
CA HIS A 216 -4.94 -21.00 8.51
C HIS A 216 -4.57 -20.64 9.97
N LEU A 217 -4.31 -19.35 10.28
CA LEU A 217 -4.11 -18.88 11.66
C LEU A 217 -5.42 -18.90 12.46
N LEU A 218 -6.57 -18.86 11.77
CA LEU A 218 -7.91 -18.77 12.37
C LEU A 218 -8.61 -20.13 12.51
N SER A 219 -7.91 -21.24 12.21
CA SER A 219 -8.27 -22.67 12.43
C SER A 219 -9.78 -22.98 12.60
N ASN A 220 -10.36 -23.70 11.63
CA ASN A 220 -11.71 -24.25 11.66
C ASN A 220 -11.92 -25.11 12.93
N PRO A 221 -12.93 -24.87 13.82
CA PRO A 221 -14.30 -24.43 13.55
C PRO A 221 -14.67 -22.97 13.84
N TYR A 222 -13.71 -22.11 14.24
CA TYR A 222 -14.06 -20.77 14.76
C TYR A 222 -13.94 -19.63 13.75
N VAL A 223 -13.69 -19.91 12.46
CA VAL A 223 -13.53 -18.89 11.41
C VAL A 223 -14.73 -17.94 11.35
N LEU A 224 -15.95 -18.45 11.44
CA LEU A 224 -17.17 -17.62 11.46
C LEU A 224 -17.24 -16.72 12.70
N VAL A 225 -16.81 -17.22 13.85
CA VAL A 225 -16.75 -16.43 15.10
C VAL A 225 -15.77 -15.28 14.92
N TRP A 226 -14.57 -15.56 14.40
CA TRP A 226 -13.57 -14.53 14.13
C TRP A 226 -14.02 -13.52 13.09
N ALA A 227 -14.68 -13.95 12.01
CA ALA A 227 -15.27 -13.06 11.02
C ALA A 227 -16.25 -12.07 11.67
N VAL A 228 -17.17 -12.58 12.50
CA VAL A 228 -18.12 -11.74 13.25
C VAL A 228 -17.39 -10.77 14.18
N VAL A 229 -16.39 -11.24 14.93
CA VAL A 229 -15.58 -10.40 15.82
C VAL A 229 -14.89 -9.28 15.05
N PHE A 230 -14.23 -9.57 13.92
CA PHE A 230 -13.56 -8.56 13.12
C PHE A 230 -14.54 -7.55 12.53
N ILE A 231 -15.71 -7.99 12.05
CA ILE A 231 -16.75 -7.10 11.54
C ILE A 231 -17.25 -6.16 12.65
N LEU A 232 -17.54 -6.70 13.85
CA LEU A 232 -17.98 -5.87 14.98
C LEU A 232 -16.91 -4.87 15.41
N LEU A 233 -15.64 -5.29 15.45
CA LEU A 233 -14.51 -4.41 15.76
C LEU A 233 -14.31 -3.33 14.69
N LEU A 234 -14.47 -3.67 13.41
CA LEU A 234 -14.43 -2.71 12.32
C LEU A 234 -15.55 -1.68 12.46
N LEU A 235 -16.80 -2.13 12.65
CA LEU A 235 -17.95 -1.24 12.84
C LEU A 235 -17.78 -0.33 14.06
N LEU A 236 -17.28 -0.86 15.18
CA LEU A 236 -16.97 -0.07 16.37
C LEU A 236 -15.89 0.98 16.07
N SER A 237 -14.80 0.58 15.41
CA SER A 237 -13.69 1.48 15.05
C SER A 237 -14.17 2.59 14.13
N LEU A 238 -14.93 2.26 13.08
CA LEU A 238 -15.52 3.24 12.16
C LEU A 238 -16.49 4.19 12.88
N LYS A 239 -17.29 3.69 13.81
CA LYS A 239 -18.18 4.53 14.63
C LYS A 239 -17.39 5.52 15.48
N GLN A 240 -16.27 5.13 16.08
CA GLN A 240 -15.44 6.05 16.87
C GLN A 240 -14.70 7.05 15.98
N LEU A 241 -14.12 6.59 14.88
CA LEU A 241 -13.45 7.45 13.90
C LEU A 241 -14.41 8.45 13.24
N ASN A 242 -15.69 8.11 13.10
CA ASN A 242 -16.65 9.04 12.52
C ASN A 242 -17.02 10.21 13.46
N LYS A 243 -16.89 10.01 14.78
CA LYS A 243 -17.10 11.08 15.77
C LYS A 243 -16.01 12.15 15.73
N TYR A 244 -14.85 11.84 15.17
CA TYR A 244 -13.78 12.82 15.02
C TYR A 244 -14.16 13.88 13.98
N ASN A 245 -14.06 15.13 14.42
CA ASN A 245 -14.17 16.32 13.59
C ASN A 245 -12.79 16.96 13.42
N ILE A 246 -12.51 17.48 12.23
CA ILE A 246 -11.25 18.15 11.87
C ILE A 246 -10.98 19.39 12.77
N SER A 247 -11.99 19.90 13.48
CA SER A 247 -11.86 20.98 14.46
C SER A 247 -10.90 20.66 15.63
N ASP A 248 -10.63 19.39 15.90
CA ASP A 248 -9.76 18.97 17.01
C ASP A 248 -8.26 19.03 16.67
N THR A 249 -7.91 19.36 15.41
CA THR A 249 -6.56 19.77 15.02
C THR A 249 -6.50 21.30 15.00
N ASN A 250 -5.79 21.89 15.96
CA ASN A 250 -5.61 23.34 16.09
C ASN A 250 -5.26 24.03 14.75
N THR A 251 -5.96 25.14 14.49
CA THR A 251 -5.70 26.27 13.57
C THR A 251 -6.30 26.29 12.16
N THR A 252 -7.38 27.09 12.10
CA THR A 252 -7.73 28.07 11.07
C THR A 252 -7.88 27.57 9.63
N THR A 253 -9.15 27.37 9.29
CA THR A 253 -9.74 27.68 7.98
C THR A 253 -9.18 28.99 7.42
N THR A 254 -8.43 28.89 6.33
CA THR A 254 -8.50 29.88 5.26
C THR A 254 -7.99 29.24 3.97
N GLU A 255 -8.89 29.23 2.99
CA GLU A 255 -8.68 29.08 1.55
C GLU A 255 -8.61 27.66 0.95
N LEU A 256 -9.73 27.33 0.29
CA LEU A 256 -10.00 26.21 -0.62
C LEU A 256 -9.47 26.50 -2.03
#